data_AF-A0A2D6IKP7-F1
#
_entry.id   AF-A0A2D6IKP7-F1
#
_cell.length_a   1.000
_cell.length_b   1.000
_cell.length_c   1.000
_cell.angle_alpha   90.00
_cell.angle_beta   90.00
_cell.angle_gamma   90.00
#
_symmetry.space_group_name_H-M   'P 1'
#
loop_
_entity.id
_entity.type
_entity.pdbx_description
1 polymer ?
#
loop_
_entity_poly.entity_id
_entity_poly.type
_entity_poly.pdbx_seq_one_letter_code
_entity_poly.pdbx_strand_id
1 'polypeptide(L)'
;MSEKTYRAIVQRVVLRGRHGPYAVATSEELEGSVTVSLESPVWQDSVMPERGMYLILSQVRKKRAGWRAFSGRLVQPPDELNSKEQREQ
;
A
#
# COMPACT_ATOMS: atom_id res chain seq x y z
N MET A 1 6.95 13.94 13.45
CA MET A 1 5.52 13.71 13.22
C MET A 1 5.37 12.32 12.65
N SER A 2 4.75 11.39 13.35
CA SER A 2 4.57 10.02 12.87
C SER A 2 3.61 10.04 11.68
N GLU A 3 4.08 9.69 10.49
CA GLU A 3 3.21 9.56 9.32
C GLU A 3 2.30 8.35 9.52
N LYS A 4 0.97 8.55 9.36
CA LYS A 4 0.01 7.46 9.43
C LYS A 4 0.28 6.47 8.28
N THR A 5 0.35 5.20 8.62
CA THR A 5 0.48 4.08 7.68
C THR A 5 -0.83 3.30 7.62
N TYR A 6 -1.04 2.59 6.52
CA TYR A 6 -2.23 1.77 6.28
C TYR A 6 -1.80 0.40 5.78
N ARG A 7 -2.37 -0.65 6.37
CA ARG A 7 -2.20 -2.02 5.85
C ARG A 7 -3.21 -2.25 4.73
N ALA A 8 -2.74 -2.72 3.58
CA ALA A 8 -3.59 -2.98 2.41
C ALA A 8 -3.23 -4.30 1.73
N ILE A 9 -4.21 -4.96 1.12
CA ILE A 9 -4.01 -6.20 0.35
C ILE A 9 -4.02 -5.87 -1.13
N VAL A 10 -3.03 -6.37 -1.86
CA VAL A 10 -2.94 -6.21 -3.32
C VAL A 10 -4.05 -6.99 -3.99
N GLN A 11 -4.93 -6.28 -4.70
CA GLN A 11 -6.01 -6.86 -5.48
C GLN A 11 -5.56 -7.18 -6.91
N ARG A 12 -4.73 -6.32 -7.49
CA ARG A 12 -4.16 -6.52 -8.83
C ARG A 12 -2.88 -5.70 -9.03
N VAL A 13 -2.06 -6.17 -9.95
CA VAL A 13 -0.82 -5.54 -10.39
C VAL A 13 -0.92 -5.29 -11.89
N VAL A 14 -0.62 -4.07 -12.32
CA VAL A 14 -0.66 -3.65 -13.71
C VAL A 14 0.75 -3.27 -14.13
N LEU A 15 1.42 -4.16 -14.86
CA LEU A 15 2.83 -3.98 -15.26
C LEU A 15 3.02 -2.99 -16.41
N ARG A 16 2.03 -2.89 -17.32
CA ARG A 16 2.07 -2.02 -18.51
C ARG A 16 1.07 -0.86 -18.38
N GLY A 17 1.15 -0.13 -17.28
CA GLY A 17 0.33 1.07 -17.07
C GLY A 17 0.82 2.24 -17.94
N ARG A 18 -0.11 3.17 -18.28
CA ARG A 18 0.21 4.40 -19.05
C ARG A 18 1.34 5.24 -18.42
N HIS A 19 1.51 5.15 -17.11
CA HIS A 19 2.47 5.93 -16.32
C HIS A 19 3.42 5.01 -15.53
N GLY A 20 3.75 3.85 -16.09
CA GLY A 20 4.56 2.84 -15.41
C GLY A 20 3.75 1.78 -14.64
N PRO A 21 4.42 0.80 -14.05
CA PRO A 21 3.79 -0.28 -13.29
C PRO A 21 3.16 0.25 -12.00
N TYR A 22 1.96 -0.23 -11.67
CA TYR A 22 1.27 0.14 -10.43
C TYR A 22 0.48 -1.02 -9.86
N ALA A 23 0.27 -1.02 -8.55
CA ALA A 23 -0.62 -1.94 -7.86
C ALA A 23 -1.89 -1.21 -7.40
N VAL A 24 -2.98 -1.96 -7.36
CA VAL A 24 -4.24 -1.55 -6.73
C VAL A 24 -4.44 -2.44 -5.52
N ALA A 25 -4.58 -1.81 -4.35
CA ALA A 25 -4.77 -2.48 -3.07
C ALA A 25 -6.03 -1.97 -2.38
N THR A 26 -6.55 -2.74 -1.43
CA THR A 26 -7.68 -2.37 -0.58
C THR A 26 -7.27 -2.48 0.88
N SER A 27 -7.71 -1.53 1.71
CA SER A 27 -7.45 -1.52 3.15
C SER A 27 -8.79 -1.55 3.89
N GLU A 28 -8.84 -2.22 5.04
CA GLU A 28 -10.01 -2.19 5.92
C GLU A 28 -10.23 -0.79 6.52
N GLU A 29 -9.16 0.02 6.59
CA GLU A 29 -9.18 1.37 7.17
C GLU A 29 -9.54 2.48 6.17
N LEU A 30 -9.56 2.18 4.87
CA LEU A 30 -9.80 3.16 3.81
C LEU A 30 -10.93 2.71 2.89
N GLU A 31 -11.95 3.56 2.75
CA GLU A 31 -13.04 3.29 1.82
C GLU A 31 -12.56 3.39 0.36
N GLY A 32 -12.67 2.28 -0.36
CA GLY A 32 -12.31 2.15 -1.78
C GLY A 32 -10.90 1.58 -2.00
N SER A 33 -10.40 1.72 -3.23
CA SER A 33 -9.07 1.21 -3.60
C SER A 33 -7.98 2.27 -3.45
N VAL A 34 -6.80 1.83 -3.02
CA VAL A 34 -5.57 2.60 -2.99
C VAL A 34 -4.68 2.18 -4.16
N THR A 35 -4.27 3.15 -4.98
CA THR A 35 -3.30 2.93 -6.06
C THR A 35 -1.90 3.30 -5.58
N VAL A 36 -0.91 2.47 -5.86
CA VAL A 36 0.51 2.73 -5.54
C VAL A 36 1.37 2.48 -6.77
N SER A 37 2.30 3.38 -7.05
CA SER A 37 3.29 3.20 -8.13
C SER A 37 4.29 2.13 -7.70
N LEU A 38 4.70 1.25 -8.60
CA LEU A 38 5.73 0.24 -8.35
C LEU A 38 7.12 0.68 -8.83
N GLU A 39 7.27 1.99 -9.04
CA GLU A 39 8.52 2.64 -9.41
C GLU A 39 9.06 3.45 -8.22
N SER A 40 10.38 3.53 -8.11
CA SER A 40 11.03 4.45 -7.19
C SER A 40 10.70 5.91 -7.56
N PRO A 41 10.58 6.82 -6.57
CA PRO A 41 10.82 6.62 -5.14
C PRO A 41 9.57 6.16 -4.35
N VAL A 42 8.45 5.89 -5.02
CA VAL A 42 7.19 5.53 -4.36
C VAL A 42 7.26 4.11 -3.81
N TRP A 43 7.77 3.17 -4.61
CA TRP A 43 8.00 1.79 -4.19
C TRP A 43 9.39 1.63 -3.60
N GLN A 44 9.47 1.06 -2.39
CA GLN A 44 10.71 0.98 -1.62
C GLN A 44 11.38 -0.39 -1.68
N ASP A 45 10.66 -1.44 -2.07
CA ASP A 45 11.23 -2.77 -2.20
C ASP A 45 11.81 -3.01 -3.60
N SER A 46 12.81 -3.88 -3.68
CA SER A 46 13.36 -4.35 -4.95
C SER A 46 12.43 -5.35 -5.66
N VAL A 47 11.53 -5.98 -4.91
CA VAL A 47 10.64 -7.03 -5.39
C VAL A 47 9.29 -6.43 -5.76
N MET A 48 8.74 -6.85 -6.90
CA MET A 48 7.37 -6.50 -7.31
C MET A 48 6.36 -7.26 -6.44
N PRO A 49 5.33 -6.60 -5.92
CA PRO A 49 4.30 -7.28 -5.17
C PRO A 49 3.42 -8.13 -6.08
N GLU A 50 2.74 -9.11 -5.51
CA GLU A 50 1.80 -9.98 -6.20
C GLU A 50 0.39 -9.87 -5.59
N ARG A 51 -0.62 -10.35 -6.31
CA ARG A 51 -2.00 -10.39 -5.81
C ARG A 51 -2.06 -11.21 -4.52
N GLY A 52 -2.74 -10.68 -3.51
CA GLY A 52 -2.87 -11.28 -2.18
C GLY A 52 -1.76 -10.90 -1.21
N MET A 53 -0.66 -10.30 -1.65
CA MET A 53 0.37 -9.79 -0.74
C MET A 53 -0.12 -8.57 0.03
N TYR A 54 0.42 -8.40 1.25
CA TYR A 54 0.13 -7.24 2.08
C TYR A 54 1.17 -6.14 1.88
N LEU A 55 0.68 -4.90 1.82
CA LEU A 55 1.47 -3.69 1.71
C LEU A 55 1.29 -2.81 2.94
N ILE A 56 2.35 -2.10 3.30
CA ILE A 56 2.30 -0.90 4.13
C ILE A 56 2.31 0.31 3.20
N LEU A 57 1.28 1.13 3.30
CA LEU A 57 1.10 2.34 2.50
C LEU A 57 1.20 3.57 3.40
N SER A 58 1.96 4.58 2.97
CA SER A 58 2.04 5.86 3.66
C SER A 58 1.90 7.02 2.67
N GLN A 59 1.79 8.24 3.21
CA GLN A 59 1.55 9.45 2.41
C GLN A 59 0.31 9.33 1.51
N VAL A 60 -0.76 8.70 2.02
CA VAL A 60 -1.98 8.44 1.26
C VAL A 60 -2.77 9.74 1.07
N ARG A 61 -3.13 10.06 -0.19
CA ARG A 61 -3.91 11.25 -0.54
C ARG A 61 -5.14 10.88 -1.36
N LYS A 62 -6.27 11.57 -1.14
CA LYS A 62 -7.48 11.41 -1.94
C LYS A 62 -7.32 12.10 -3.29
N LYS A 63 -7.64 11.39 -4.38
CA LYS A 63 -7.84 11.95 -5.73
C LYS A 63 -9.27 11.65 -6.19
N ARG A 64 -9.71 12.30 -7.27
CA ARG A 64 -11.03 12.07 -7.89
C ARG A 64 -11.29 10.58 -8.22
N ALA A 65 -10.26 9.84 -8.60
CA ALA A 65 -10.36 8.43 -8.98
C ALA A 65 -10.17 7.43 -7.82
N GLY A 66 -9.99 7.90 -6.57
CA GLY A 66 -9.72 7.05 -5.42
C GLY A 66 -8.50 7.51 -4.61
N TRP A 67 -8.00 6.62 -3.75
CA TRP A 67 -6.82 6.91 -2.93
C TRP A 67 -5.53 6.62 -3.69
N ARG A 68 -4.49 7.42 -3.45
CA ARG A 68 -3.15 7.17 -3.97
C ARG A 68 -2.12 7.24 -2.86
N ALA A 69 -1.31 6.19 -2.73
CA ALA A 69 -0.15 6.18 -1.87
C ALA A 69 1.07 6.73 -2.60
N PHE A 70 1.86 7.54 -1.90
CA PHE A 70 3.12 8.10 -2.40
C PHE A 70 4.35 7.43 -1.78
N SER A 71 4.12 6.43 -0.93
CA SER A 71 5.13 5.54 -0.39
C SER A 71 4.48 4.18 -0.11
N GLY A 72 5.14 3.10 -0.55
CA GLY A 72 4.67 1.74 -0.40
C GLY A 72 5.82 0.74 -0.28
N ARG A 73 5.62 -0.24 0.60
CA ARG A 73 6.52 -1.39 0.79
C ARG A 73 5.73 -2.65 1.15
N LEU A 74 6.35 -3.80 1.02
CA LEU A 74 5.85 -5.07 1.50
C LEU A 74 5.78 -5.07 3.03
N VAL A 75 4.74 -5.72 3.55
CA VAL A 75 4.68 -6.08 4.97
C VAL A 75 5.83 -7.01 5.31
N GLN A 76 6.54 -6.69 6.38
CA GLN A 76 7.59 -7.52 6.97
C GLN A 76 7.12 -8.08 8.32
N PRO A 77 7.72 -9.18 8.82
CA PRO A 77 7.32 -9.76 10.11
C PRO A 77 7.23 -8.78 11.29
N PRO A 78 8.11 -7.76 11.43
CA PRO A 78 7.98 -6.76 12.49
C PRO A 78 6.69 -5.91 12.42
N ASP A 79 6.12 -5.74 11.25
CA ASP A 79 4.87 -4.98 11.06
C ASP A 79 3.65 -5.75 11.61
N GLU A 80 3.74 -7.09 11.71
CA GLU A 80 2.67 -7.93 12.25
C GLU A 80 2.61 -7.92 13.78
N LEU A 81 3.76 -7.70 14.44
CA LEU A 81 3.81 -7.57 15.90
C LEU A 81 3.09 -6.32 16.38
N ASN A 82 3.20 -5.23 15.62
CA ASN A 82 2.58 -3.94 15.94
C ASN A 82 1.05 -3.92 15.75
N SER A 83 0.49 -4.82 14.95
CA SER A 83 -0.95 -4.85 14.66
C SER A 83 -1.78 -5.57 15.73
N LYS A 84 -1.14 -6.30 16.66
CA LYS A 84 -1.82 -6.95 17.79
C LYS A 84 -2.12 -5.99 18.94
N GLU A 85 -1.28 -4.99 19.19
CA GLU A 85 -1.45 -4.04 20.31
C GLU A 85 -2.63 -3.06 20.12
N GLN A 86 -3.18 -2.92 18.92
CA GLN A 86 -4.32 -2.03 18.66
C GLN A 86 -5.70 -2.71 18.68
N ARG A 87 -5.78 -4.04 18.83
CA ARG A 87 -7.05 -4.78 18.92
C ARG A 87 -7.50 -5.08 20.35
N GLU A 88 -6.69 -4.76 21.37
CA GLU A 88 -6.96 -5.08 22.77
C GLU A 88 -7.17 -3.85 23.68
N GLN A 89 -7.60 -2.70 23.14
CA GLN A 89 -8.06 -1.55 23.93
C GLN A 89 -9.52 -1.21 23.65
#